data_AF-A0AAN7ZKN5-F1
#
_entry.id   AF-A0AAN7ZKN5-F1
#
_cell.length_a   1.000
_cell.length_b   1.000
_cell.length_c   1.000
_cell.angle_alpha   90.00
_cell.angle_beta   90.00
_cell.angle_gamma   90.00
#
_symmetry.space_group_name_H-M   'P 1'
#
loop_
_entity.id
_entity.type
_entity.pdbx_description
1 polymer ?
#
loop_
_entity_poly.entity_id
_entity_poly.type
_entity_poly.pdbx_seq_one_letter_code
_entity_poly.pdbx_strand_id
1 'polypeptide(L)'
;MDRYDTEIEARDTEIQLLKEKREEQVIRIEELLEIYEQRLAEVNAYMAVKEKRRLAEEYKMKRLRACIRIQAWWRGEMVRKCLGPFKKPPPGGKKKK
;
A
#
# COMPACT_ATOMS: atom_id res chain seq x y z
N MET A 1 43.35 -45.19 34.56
CA MET A 1 42.80 -43.88 34.94
C MET A 1 42.85 -42.97 33.73
N ASP A 2 44.03 -42.70 33.17
CA ASP A 2 44.26 -41.76 32.05
C ASP A 2 43.30 -41.80 30.86
N ARG A 3 42.88 -42.97 30.37
CA ARG A 3 41.99 -43.04 29.19
C ARG A 3 40.61 -42.44 29.46
N TYR A 4 40.04 -42.70 30.63
CA TYR A 4 38.73 -42.17 30.98
C TYR A 4 38.80 -40.68 31.26
N ASP A 5 39.87 -40.22 31.91
CA ASP A 5 40.10 -38.79 32.15
C ASP A 5 40.26 -38.02 30.83
N THR A 6 41.00 -38.59 29.87
CA THR A 6 41.18 -38.00 28.52
C THR A 6 39.85 -37.95 27.74
N GLU A 7 39.03 -39.00 27.84
CA GLU A 7 37.70 -39.02 27.21
C GLU A 7 36.74 -38.00 27.85
N ILE A 8 36.82 -37.81 29.17
CA ILE A 8 36.03 -36.79 29.89
C ILE A 8 36.44 -35.38 29.44
N GLU A 9 37.74 -35.06 29.40
CA GLU A 9 38.23 -33.75 28.95
C GLU A 9 37.82 -33.43 27.50
N ALA A 10 37.88 -34.44 26.60
CA ALA A 10 37.45 -34.28 25.22
C ALA A 10 35.95 -33.97 25.13
N ARG A 11 35.12 -34.63 25.95
CA ARG A 11 33.66 -34.39 25.97
C ARG A 11 33.31 -33.05 26.60
N ASP A 12 34.01 -32.62 27.64
CA ASP A 12 33.81 -31.30 28.23
C ASP A 12 34.17 -30.19 27.24
N THR A 13 35.24 -30.37 26.47
CA THR A 13 35.63 -29.45 25.39
C THR A 13 34.55 -29.38 24.30
N GLU A 14 34.03 -30.53 23.89
CA GLU A 14 32.95 -30.60 22.89
C GLU A 14 31.67 -29.92 23.40
N ILE A 15 31.29 -30.16 24.65
CA ILE A 15 30.14 -29.49 25.29
C ILE A 15 30.33 -27.98 25.31
N GLN A 16 31.53 -27.51 25.62
CA GLN A 16 31.83 -26.09 25.67
C GLN A 16 31.71 -25.43 24.29
N LEU A 17 32.27 -26.06 23.26
CA LEU A 17 32.18 -25.59 21.88
C LEU A 17 30.73 -25.56 21.37
N LEU A 18 29.93 -26.57 21.72
CA LEU A 18 28.49 -26.61 21.38
C LEU A 18 27.70 -25.51 22.11
N LYS A 19 28.06 -25.19 23.36
CA LYS A 19 27.44 -24.09 24.11
C LYS A 19 27.75 -22.74 23.47
N GLU A 20 29.00 -22.50 23.09
CA GLU A 20 29.43 -21.27 22.40
C GLU A 20 28.69 -21.11 21.06
N LYS A 21 28.65 -22.18 20.26
CA LYS A 21 27.92 -22.16 18.98
C LYS A 21 26.43 -21.91 19.17
N ARG A 22 25.81 -22.46 20.22
CA ARG A 22 24.40 -22.18 20.53
C ARG A 22 24.20 -20.71 20.87
N GLU A 23 25.09 -20.13 21.68
CA GLU A 23 25.02 -18.72 22.06
C GLU A 23 25.13 -17.81 20.84
N GLU A 24 26.09 -18.07 19.95
CA GLU A 24 26.22 -17.36 18.68
C GLU A 24 24.95 -17.44 17.82
N GLN A 25 24.32 -18.61 17.77
CA GLN A 25 23.07 -18.79 17.03
C GLN A 25 21.90 -18.01 17.65
N VAL A 26 21.82 -17.94 18.99
CA VAL A 26 20.80 -17.17 19.69
C VAL A 26 20.96 -15.68 19.37
N ILE A 27 22.18 -15.15 19.50
CA ILE A 27 22.49 -13.75 19.15
C ILE A 27 22.10 -13.48 17.69
N ARG A 28 22.45 -14.41 16.78
CA ARG A 28 22.12 -14.26 15.36
C ARG A 28 20.61 -14.22 15.10
N ILE A 29 19.82 -15.01 15.83
CA ILE A 29 18.37 -15.02 15.71
C ILE A 29 17.80 -13.69 16.21
N GLU A 30 18.29 -13.17 17.33
CA GLU A 30 17.86 -11.89 17.89
C GLU A 30 18.13 -10.73 16.91
N GLU A 31 19.32 -10.67 16.31
CA GLU A 31 19.65 -9.69 15.26
C GLU A 31 18.69 -9.77 14.07
N LEU A 32 18.38 -10.99 13.62
CA LEU A 32 17.50 -11.20 12.47
C LEU A 32 16.04 -10.83 12.78
N LEU A 33 15.60 -11.08 14.02
CA LEU A 33 14.27 -10.67 14.47
C LEU A 33 14.14 -9.15 14.50
N GLU A 34 15.16 -8.44 14.99
CA GLU A 34 15.15 -6.98 15.00
C GLU A 34 15.08 -6.40 13.58
N ILE A 35 15.88 -6.94 12.65
CA ILE A 35 15.85 -6.54 11.23
C ILE A 35 14.49 -6.86 10.61
N TYR A 36 13.90 -8.01 10.94
CA TYR A 36 12.59 -8.41 10.46
C TYR A 36 11.50 -7.44 10.91
N GLU A 37 11.49 -7.07 12.19
CA GLU A 37 10.51 -6.15 12.75
C GLU A 37 10.61 -4.75 12.11
N GLN A 38 11.83 -4.24 11.93
CA GLN A 38 12.06 -2.96 11.26
C GLN A 38 11.51 -2.97 9.82
N ARG A 39 11.85 -4.02 9.05
CA ARG A 39 11.36 -4.16 7.66
C ARG A 39 9.86 -4.35 7.59
N LEU A 40 9.28 -5.11 8.53
CA LEU A 40 7.84 -5.31 8.60
C LEU A 40 7.11 -3.99 8.86
N ALA A 41 7.64 -3.14 9.74
CA ALA A 41 7.10 -1.81 9.98
C ALA A 41 7.10 -0.93 8.71
N GLU A 42 8.20 -0.94 7.95
CA GLU A 42 8.29 -0.22 6.67
C GLU A 42 7.28 -0.72 5.63
N VAL A 43 7.17 -2.05 5.48
CA VAL A 43 6.22 -2.68 4.56
C VAL A 43 4.78 -2.31 4.94
N ASN A 44 4.45 -2.39 6.23
CA ASN A 44 3.12 -2.04 6.73
C ASN A 44 2.79 -0.56 6.49
N ALA A 45 3.74 0.35 6.74
CA ALA A 45 3.57 1.78 6.49
C ALA A 45 3.34 2.05 4.98
N TYR A 46 4.13 1.42 4.11
CA TYR A 46 3.95 1.52 2.67
C TYR A 46 2.57 1.01 2.21
N MET A 47 2.14 -0.16 2.72
CA MET A 47 0.84 -0.74 2.39
C MET A 47 -0.32 0.15 2.82
N ALA A 48 -0.25 0.77 4.00
CA ALA A 48 -1.25 1.72 4.47
C ALA A 48 -1.34 2.96 3.55
N VAL A 49 -0.20 3.53 3.14
CA VAL A 49 -0.16 4.67 2.21
C VAL A 49 -0.72 4.28 0.84
N LYS A 50 -0.33 3.11 0.32
CA LYS A 50 -0.80 2.58 -0.96
C LYS A 50 -2.32 2.41 -0.95
N GLU A 51 -2.87 1.85 0.13
CA GLU A 51 -4.31 1.65 0.27
C GLU A 51 -5.07 2.99 0.33
N LYS A 52 -4.58 3.94 1.13
CA LYS A 52 -5.16 5.28 1.22
C LYS A 52 -5.17 5.97 -0.15
N ARG A 53 -4.11 5.81 -0.95
CA ARG A 53 -4.03 6.35 -2.32
C ARG A 53 -5.04 5.69 -3.24
N ARG A 54 -5.21 4.36 -3.16
CA ARG A 54 -6.21 3.62 -3.94
C ARG A 54 -7.62 4.12 -3.65
N LEU A 55 -8.00 4.21 -2.37
CA LEU A 55 -9.32 4.69 -1.95
C LEU A 55 -9.59 6.13 -2.41
N ALA A 56 -8.60 7.01 -2.31
CA ALA A 56 -8.72 8.39 -2.76
C ALA A 56 -8.95 8.48 -4.28
N GLU A 57 -8.24 7.67 -5.07
CA GLU A 57 -8.40 7.62 -6.52
C GLU A 57 -9.77 7.04 -6.93
N GLU A 58 -10.20 5.96 -6.29
CA GLU A 58 -11.53 5.40 -6.50
C GLU A 58 -12.64 6.41 -6.18
N TYR A 59 -12.50 7.16 -5.09
CA TYR A 59 -13.46 8.20 -4.73
C TYR A 59 -13.49 9.34 -5.76
N LYS A 60 -12.33 9.80 -6.22
CA LYS A 60 -12.23 10.80 -7.31
C LYS A 60 -12.91 10.32 -8.57
N MET A 61 -12.66 9.07 -8.98
CA MET A 61 -13.26 8.50 -10.18
C MET A 61 -14.79 8.33 -10.05
N LYS A 62 -15.28 7.89 -8.89
CA LYS A 62 -16.73 7.83 -8.60
C LYS A 62 -17.36 9.22 -8.70
N ARG A 63 -16.75 10.24 -8.10
CA ARG A 63 -17.21 11.63 -8.18
C ARG A 63 -17.20 12.16 -9.61
N LEU A 64 -16.11 11.94 -10.34
CA LEU A 64 -15.98 12.38 -11.74
C LEU A 64 -17.09 11.76 -12.61
N ARG A 65 -17.35 10.46 -12.48
CA ARG A 65 -18.44 9.79 -13.20
C ARG A 65 -19.81 10.38 -12.85
N ALA A 66 -20.07 10.65 -11.57
CA ALA A 66 -21.31 11.29 -11.15
C ALA A 66 -21.43 12.72 -11.73
N CYS A 67 -20.37 13.52 -11.65
CA CYS A 67 -20.32 14.85 -12.25
C CYS A 67 -20.57 14.82 -13.75
N ILE A 68 -19.94 13.90 -14.50
CA ILE A 68 -20.14 13.73 -15.94
C ILE A 68 -21.61 13.40 -16.24
N ARG A 69 -22.24 12.50 -15.47
CA ARG A 69 -23.66 12.16 -15.65
C ARG A 69 -24.58 13.37 -15.44
N ILE A 70 -24.36 14.13 -14.38
CA ILE A 70 -25.12 15.37 -14.09
C ILE A 70 -24.90 16.39 -15.20
N GLN A 71 -23.65 16.58 -15.62
CA GLN A 71 -23.26 17.49 -16.68
C GLN A 71 -23.88 17.12 -18.04
N ALA A 72 -23.93 15.84 -18.38
CA ALA A 72 -24.55 15.35 -19.60
C ALA A 72 -26.07 15.51 -19.55
N TRP A 73 -26.70 15.17 -18.42
CA TRP A 73 -28.12 15.38 -18.19
C TRP A 73 -28.49 16.85 -18.36
N TRP A 74 -27.76 17.76 -17.71
CA TRP A 74 -28.01 19.20 -17.79
C TRP A 74 -27.83 19.75 -19.20
N ARG A 75 -26.76 19.35 -19.92
CA ARG A 75 -26.57 19.74 -21.32
C ARG A 75 -27.73 19.28 -22.20
N GLY A 76 -28.21 18.06 -22.01
CA GLY A 76 -29.40 17.56 -22.70
C GLY A 76 -30.65 18.37 -22.37
N GLU A 77 -30.80 18.78 -21.11
CA GLU A 77 -31.92 19.61 -20.66
C GLU A 77 -31.88 21.02 -21.26
N MET A 78 -30.70 21.63 -21.33
CA MET A 78 -30.52 22.93 -21.99
C MET A 78 -30.96 22.90 -23.45
N VAL A 79 -30.65 21.83 -24.18
CA VAL A 79 -31.07 21.67 -25.59
C VAL A 79 -32.58 21.47 -25.69
N ARG A 80 -33.15 20.52 -24.92
CA ARG A 80 -34.60 20.22 -24.98
C ARG A 80 -35.46 21.41 -24.58
N LYS A 81 -35.05 22.18 -23.58
CA LYS A 81 -35.75 23.38 -23.12
C LYS A 81 -35.33 24.67 -23.84
N CYS A 82 -34.46 24.57 -24.87
CA CYS A 82 -33.97 25.72 -25.63
C CYS A 82 -33.42 26.84 -24.72
N LEU A 83 -32.64 26.47 -23.70
CA LEU A 83 -32.04 27.39 -22.75
C LEU A 83 -30.66 27.86 -23.24
N GLY A 84 -30.25 29.07 -22.82
CA GLY A 84 -28.94 29.63 -23.14
C GLY A 84 -28.68 29.74 -24.65
N PRO A 85 -27.54 29.25 -25.18
CA PRO A 85 -27.19 29.33 -26.60
C PRO A 85 -28.18 28.64 -27.56
N PHE A 86 -29.04 27.76 -27.05
CA PHE A 86 -30.02 27.01 -27.85
C PHE A 86 -31.37 27.72 -27.96
N LYS A 87 -31.52 28.91 -27.35
CA LYS A 87 -32.76 29.69 -27.44
C LYS A 87 -33.05 30.05 -28.89
N LYS A 88 -34.26 29.73 -29.36
CA LYS A 88 -34.68 30.11 -30.71
C LYS A 88 -34.65 31.63 -30.84
N PRO A 89 -34.13 32.18 -31.94
CA PRO A 89 -34.18 33.61 -32.16
C PRO A 89 -35.65 34.06 -32.18
N PRO A 90 -35.96 35.27 -31.70
CA PRO A 90 -37.29 35.84 -31.83
C PRO A 90 -37.70 35.89 -33.31
N PRO A 91 -39.01 35.81 -33.63
CA PRO A 91 -39.48 35.84 -35.01
C PRO A 91 -38.95 37.11 -35.71
N GLY A 92 -38.13 36.92 -36.76
CA GLY A 92 -37.45 38.00 -37.49
C GLY A 92 -35.94 38.15 -37.21
N GLY A 93 -35.39 37.49 -36.18
CA GLY A 93 -33.96 37.56 -35.84
C GLY A 93 -33.11 36.56 -36.63
N LYS A 94 -32.14 37.05 -37.44
CA LYS A 94 -31.14 36.20 -38.09
C LYS A 94 -30.26 35.51 -37.04
N LYS A 95 -30.05 34.19 -37.16
CA LYS A 95 -29.05 33.45 -36.36
C LYS A 95 -27.66 34.04 -36.66
N LYS A 96 -27.00 34.65 -35.69
CA LYS A 96 -25.58 35.03 -35.81
C LYS A 96 -24.75 33.74 -35.77
N LYS A 97 -23.93 33.56 -36.81
CA LYS A 97 -22.94 32.47 -36.94
C LYS A 97 -21.86 32.62 -35.89
#